data_AF-A0A8S3JSA3-F1
#
_entry.id   AF-A0A8S3JSA3-F1
#
_cell.length_a   1.000
_cell.length_b   1.000
_cell.length_c   1.000
_cell.angle_alpha   90.00
_cell.angle_beta   90.00
_cell.angle_gamma   90.00
#
_symmetry.space_group_name_H-M   'P 1'
#
loop_
_entity.id
_entity.type
_entity.pdbx_description
1 polymer ?
#
loop_
_entity_poly.entity_id
_entity_poly.type
_entity_poly.pdbx_seq_one_letter_code
_entity_poly.pdbx_strand_id
1 'polypeptide(L)' 'FFCFALLEIAVELAYLEYGNNEEGHITELRPLDPAFIRLPAQAICTALEVSK' A
#
# COMPACT_ATOMS: atom_id res chain seq x y z
N PHE A 1 -29.67 -7.68 -16.14
CA PHE A 1 -28.19 -7.68 -16.26
C PHE A 1 -27.67 -6.30 -15.92
N PHE A 2 -27.79 -5.91 -14.65
CA PHE A 2 -26.88 -4.92 -14.08
C PHE A 2 -25.62 -5.67 -13.64
N CYS A 3 -24.49 -4.96 -13.53
CA CYS A 3 -23.43 -5.16 -12.53
C CYS A 3 -22.00 -5.31 -13.09
N PHE A 4 -21.11 -4.49 -12.51
CA PHE A 4 -19.64 -4.55 -12.41
C PHE A 4 -18.70 -3.96 -13.49
N ALA A 5 -19.16 -3.46 -14.63
CA ALA A 5 -18.21 -3.09 -15.70
C ALA A 5 -17.60 -1.66 -15.68
N LEU A 6 -17.79 -0.83 -14.64
CA LEU A 6 -17.41 0.61 -14.73
C LEU A 6 -16.78 1.24 -13.47
N LEU A 7 -16.23 0.46 -12.55
CA LEU A 7 -15.54 1.04 -11.39
C LEU A 7 -14.04 0.73 -11.49
N GLU A 8 -13.35 1.42 -12.42
CA GLU A 8 -11.89 1.56 -12.42
C GLU A 8 -11.47 2.46 -11.25
N ILE A 9 -11.62 2.01 -10.01
CA ILE A 9 -11.09 2.75 -8.86
C ILE A 9 -9.62 2.35 -8.69
N ALA A 10 -8.77 3.05 -9.43
CA ALA A 10 -7.35 3.10 -9.15
C ALA A 10 -7.12 3.71 -7.76
N VAL A 11 -6.20 3.10 -7.01
CA VAL A 11 -5.80 3.54 -5.67
C VAL A 11 -4.28 3.48 -5.56
N GLU A 12 -3.71 4.42 -4.81
CA GLU A 12 -2.29 4.36 -4.45
C GLU A 12 -2.09 3.37 -3.29
N LEU A 13 -1.17 2.43 -3.47
CA LEU A 13 -0.79 1.42 -2.49
C LEU A 13 0.58 1.77 -1.93
N ALA A 14 0.67 1.89 -0.61
CA ALA A 14 1.94 2.04 0.10
C ALA A 14 2.32 0.72 0.79
N TYR A 15 3.43 0.11 0.36
CA TYR A 15 3.92 -1.14 0.94
C TYR A 15 4.78 -0.84 2.17
N LEU A 16 4.17 -0.91 3.35
CA LEU A 16 4.79 -0.50 4.63
C LEU A 16 6.04 -1.29 5.05
N GLU A 17 6.32 -2.42 4.41
CA GLU A 17 7.48 -3.28 4.67
C GLU A 17 8.68 -2.92 3.78
N TYR A 18 8.41 -2.45 2.56
CA TYR A 18 9.41 -2.19 1.52
C TYR A 18 9.64 -0.71 1.24
N GLY A 19 8.62 0.13 1.47
CA GLY A 19 8.68 1.58 1.29
C GLY A 19 8.41 2.07 -0.14
N ASN A 20 8.04 1.18 -1.08
CA ASN A 20 7.57 1.57 -2.41
C ASN A 20 6.08 1.90 -2.41
N ASN A 21 5.70 2.72 -3.40
CA ASN A 21 4.30 2.98 -3.73
C ASN A 21 4.01 2.48 -5.15
N GLU A 22 2.80 1.98 -5.37
CA GLU A 22 2.32 1.52 -6.68
C GLU A 22 0.86 1.91 -6.89
N GLU A 23 0.44 1.99 -8.15
CA GLU A 23 -0.97 2.12 -8.49
C GLU A 23 -1.58 0.72 -8.63
N GLY A 24 -2.65 0.48 -7.91
CA GLY A 24 -3.39 -0.80 -7.95
C GLY A 24 -4.88 -0.58 -8.05
N HIS A 25 -5.64 -1.68 -8.11
CA HIS A 25 -7.09 -1.64 -8.24
C HIS A 25 -7.78 -2.07 -6.94
N ILE A 26 -8.84 -1.36 -6.54
CA ILE A 26 -9.53 -1.64 -5.26
C ILE A 26 -10.06 -3.08 -5.15
N THR A 27 -10.38 -3.73 -6.29
CA THR A 27 -10.90 -5.12 -6.30
C THR A 27 -9.84 -6.15 -5.93
N GLU A 28 -8.57 -5.79 -5.98
CA GLU A 28 -7.44 -6.65 -5.62
C GLU A 28 -7.16 -6.61 -4.11
N LEU A 29 -7.68 -5.60 -3.41
CA LEU A 29 -7.50 -5.45 -1.97
C LEU A 29 -8.33 -6.47 -1.17
N ARG A 30 -7.80 -6.83 0.00
CA ARG A 30 -8.45 -7.70 0.99
C ARG A 30 -8.35 -7.07 2.37
N PRO A 31 -9.35 -7.29 3.26
CA PRO A 31 -9.23 -6.90 4.65
C PRO A 31 -8.00 -7.55 5.29
N LEU A 32 -7.20 -6.76 6.01
CA LEU A 32 -6.03 -7.26 6.72
C LEU A 32 -6.46 -7.87 8.05
N ASP A 33 -6.02 -9.10 8.34
CA ASP A 33 -6.24 -9.72 9.65
C ASP A 33 -5.53 -8.88 10.73
N PRO A 34 -6.20 -8.50 11.83
CA PRO A 34 -5.60 -7.76 12.94
C PRO A 34 -4.31 -8.37 13.49
N ALA A 35 -4.13 -9.69 13.35
CA ALA A 35 -2.91 -10.39 13.73
C ALA A 35 -1.66 -9.88 12.98
N PHE A 36 -1.80 -9.36 11.76
CA PHE A 36 -0.71 -8.85 10.94
C PHE A 36 -0.37 -7.38 11.24
N ILE A 37 -1.20 -6.65 11.99
CA ILE A 37 -0.98 -5.22 12.31
C ILE A 37 -0.15 -5.06 13.61
N ARG A 38 0.21 -6.16 14.27
CA ARG A 38 0.96 -6.11 15.54
C ARG A 38 2.39 -5.59 15.38
N LEU A 39 2.98 -5.73 14.20
CA LEU A 39 4.31 -5.22 13.91
C LEU A 39 4.21 -3.77 13.41
N PRO A 40 5.08 -2.86 13.89
CA PRO A 40 5.22 -1.55 13.27
C PRO A 40 5.62 -1.69 11.79
N ALA A 41 5.30 -0.67 10.98
CA ALA A 41 5.81 -0.56 9.62
C ALA A 41 7.34 -0.75 9.62
N GLN A 42 7.85 -1.58 8.70
CA GLN A 42 9.24 -2.03 8.71
C GLN A 42 10.13 -1.17 7.80
N ALA A 43 9.55 -0.51 6.79
CA ALA A 43 10.27 0.45 5.98
C ALA A 43 10.53 1.74 6.78
N ILE A 44 11.81 2.08 6.95
CA ILE A 44 12.24 3.31 7.61
C ILE A 44 12.71 4.30 6.55
N CYS A 45 12.04 5.45 6.45
CA CYS A 45 12.51 6.54 5.60
C CYS A 45 13.77 7.17 6.21
N THR A 46 14.88 7.08 5.49
CA THR A 46 16.15 7.68 5.89
C THR A 46 16.63 8.66 4.84
N ALA A 47 17.36 9.70 5.26
CA ALA A 47 18.05 10.61 4.37
C ALA A 47 19.55 10.35 4.43
N LEU A 48 20.24 10.52 3.30
CA LEU A 48 21.70 10.53 3.30
C LEU A 48 22.18 11.87 3.86
N GLU A 49 22.96 11.83 4.92
CA GLU A 49 23.64 13.03 5.41
C GLU A 49 24.82 13.36 4.50
N VAL A 50 24.77 14.54 3.89
CA VAL A 50 25.86 15.07 3.07
C VAL A 50 26.71 15.97 3.95
N SER A 51 27.78 15.40 4.52
CA SER A 51 28.79 16.15 5.26
C SER A 51 29.45 17.20 4.35
N LYS A 52 29.57 18.44 4.83
CA LYS A 52 30.29 19.53 4.16
C LYS A 52 31.80 19.36 4.20
#